data_AF-A0A7Z9UY35-F1
#
_entry.id   AF-A0A7Z9UY35-F1
#
_cell.length_a   1.000
_cell.length_b   1.000
_cell.length_c   1.000
_cell.angle_alpha   90.00
_cell.angle_beta   90.00
_cell.angle_gamma   90.00
#
_symmetry.space_group_name_H-M   'P 1'
#
loop_
_entity.id
_entity.type
_entity.pdbx_description
1 polymer ?
#
loop_
_entity_poly.entity_id
_entity_poly.type
_entity_poly.pdbx_seq_one_letter_code
_entity_poly.pdbx_strand_id
1 'polypeptide(L)'
;MTTKKQTKRKTKQIQKKFVRTEEIELHEGDVLVYRGSRSGKNWQFRMWVAEDKKYFRQALKTKDRDTAIARAHELYLTTQTKLRTGLKIFDTTLGELVDVYMNEQKQRIRVGAVGKGDIGITEGRFVTIRTQVERHLVGFLGIGTKLSTIRKDTFRHKYTQYRRKKNPLVRDVTLVNERATIGNVFRHALELGWIQATQIPLWEEMAKNADKRDAFDINEWKEIYKYLHSWSNKKMSEKELRERDFVKYFILLLA
;
A
#
# COMPACT_ATOMS: atom_id res chain seq x y z
N MET A 1 -36.04 -5.95 53.67
CA MET A 1 -35.43 -7.23 53.29
C MET A 1 -34.66 -7.06 51.99
N THR A 2 -33.34 -6.88 52.05
CA THR A 2 -32.49 -6.68 50.86
C THR A 2 -31.70 -7.96 50.56
N THR A 3 -32.14 -8.71 49.56
CA THR A 3 -31.51 -9.95 49.10
C THR A 3 -30.25 -9.62 48.29
N LYS A 4 -29.07 -9.88 48.87
CA LYS A 4 -27.78 -9.82 48.16
C LYS A 4 -27.73 -10.94 47.10
N LYS A 5 -27.74 -10.56 45.81
CA LYS A 5 -27.43 -11.47 44.69
C LYS A 5 -25.99 -11.98 44.86
N GLN A 6 -25.84 -13.28 45.14
CA GLN A 6 -24.54 -13.95 45.11
C GLN A 6 -24.05 -14.08 43.66
N THR A 7 -23.04 -13.29 43.32
CA THR A 7 -22.35 -13.39 42.03
C THR A 7 -21.44 -14.63 42.05
N LYS A 8 -21.87 -15.73 41.41
CA LYS A 8 -21.04 -16.92 41.21
C LYS A 8 -19.79 -16.54 40.40
N ARG A 9 -18.62 -16.52 41.05
CA ARG A 9 -17.32 -16.39 40.37
C ARG A 9 -17.14 -17.59 39.43
N LYS A 10 -17.06 -17.33 38.12
CA LYS A 10 -16.72 -18.36 37.12
C LYS A 10 -15.32 -18.89 37.42
N THR A 11 -15.22 -20.15 37.83
CA THR A 11 -13.95 -20.86 38.01
C THR A 11 -13.16 -20.80 36.71
N LYS A 12 -11.94 -20.22 36.73
CA LYS A 12 -11.04 -20.25 35.57
C LYS A 12 -10.75 -21.70 35.23
N GLN A 13 -11.28 -22.20 34.11
CA GLN A 13 -10.93 -23.52 33.60
C GLN A 13 -9.42 -23.58 33.38
N ILE A 14 -8.75 -24.46 34.11
CA ILE A 14 -7.33 -24.76 33.91
C ILE A 14 -7.19 -25.33 32.50
N GLN A 15 -6.60 -24.55 31.59
CA GLN A 15 -6.43 -24.96 30.20
C GLN A 15 -5.42 -26.12 30.13
N LYS A 16 -5.90 -27.37 30.03
CA LYS A 16 -5.03 -28.56 29.83
C LYS A 16 -4.05 -28.33 28.68
N LYS A 17 -2.75 -28.60 28.90
CA LYS A 17 -1.66 -28.42 27.91
C LYS A 17 -2.04 -29.09 26.58
N PHE A 18 -1.75 -28.44 25.46
CA PHE A 18 -2.01 -29.01 24.13
C PHE A 18 -1.08 -30.20 23.89
N VAL A 19 -1.65 -31.35 23.55
CA VAL A 19 -0.92 -32.59 23.27
C VAL A 19 -1.40 -33.11 21.92
N ARG A 20 -0.47 -33.63 21.12
CA ARG A 20 -0.79 -34.30 19.86
C ARG A 20 -0.99 -35.78 20.15
N THR A 21 -2.09 -36.34 19.67
CA THR A 21 -2.48 -37.72 19.96
C THR A 21 -2.06 -38.67 18.86
N GLU A 22 -2.13 -38.22 17.61
CA GLU A 22 -1.77 -39.00 16.43
C GLU A 22 -1.01 -38.08 15.47
N GLU A 23 0.02 -38.62 14.82
CA GLU A 23 0.89 -37.92 13.88
C GLU A 23 1.16 -38.84 12.67
N ILE A 24 1.16 -38.26 11.48
CA ILE A 24 1.46 -38.91 10.21
C ILE A 24 2.36 -37.95 9.45
N GLU A 25 3.55 -38.41 9.08
CA GLU A 25 4.47 -37.67 8.24
C GLU A 25 4.22 -38.05 6.77
N LEU A 26 4.19 -37.04 5.90
CA LEU A 26 4.01 -37.18 4.45
C LEU A 26 5.14 -36.41 3.74
N HIS A 27 5.47 -36.84 2.52
CA HIS A 27 6.52 -36.23 1.69
C HIS A 27 7.86 -36.11 2.42
N GLU A 28 8.40 -37.23 2.90
CA GLU A 28 9.72 -37.31 3.55
C GLU A 28 9.90 -36.37 4.76
N GLY A 29 8.80 -36.01 5.43
CA GLY A 29 8.80 -35.17 6.63
C GLY A 29 8.49 -33.69 6.38
N ASP A 30 8.29 -33.28 5.12
CA ASP A 30 7.89 -31.90 4.78
C ASP A 30 6.53 -31.52 5.38
N VAL A 31 5.64 -32.51 5.49
CA VAL A 31 4.27 -32.34 5.96
C VAL A 31 4.02 -33.21 7.18
N LEU A 32 3.52 -32.57 8.24
CA LEU A 32 3.02 -33.23 9.43
C LEU A 32 1.49 -33.11 9.48
N VAL A 33 0.82 -34.25 9.37
CA VAL A 33 -0.62 -34.36 9.58
C VAL A 33 -0.87 -34.91 10.98
N TYR A 34 -1.56 -34.17 11.84
CA TYR A 34 -1.71 -34.56 13.24
C TYR A 34 -3.11 -34.30 13.80
N ARG A 35 -3.46 -35.02 14.87
CA ARG A 35 -4.64 -34.73 15.71
C ARG A 35 -4.19 -34.12 17.04
N GLY A 36 -4.87 -33.06 17.45
CA GLY A 36 -4.63 -32.40 18.73
C GLY A 36 -5.73 -32.73 19.75
N SER A 37 -5.37 -32.78 21.02
CA SER A 37 -6.31 -32.98 22.14
C SER A 37 -7.45 -31.96 22.19
N ARG A 38 -7.21 -30.75 21.66
CA ARG A 38 -8.20 -29.66 21.56
C ARG A 38 -8.92 -29.58 20.20
N SER A 39 -8.52 -30.37 19.22
CA SER A 39 -8.96 -30.23 17.82
C SER A 39 -10.24 -31.00 17.49
N GLY A 40 -10.96 -31.53 18.49
CA GLY A 40 -12.26 -32.18 18.28
C GLY A 40 -12.20 -33.42 17.37
N LYS A 41 -11.09 -34.16 17.38
CA LYS A 41 -10.76 -35.30 16.48
C LYS A 41 -10.55 -34.93 15.01
N ASN A 42 -10.54 -33.65 14.64
CA ASN A 42 -10.24 -33.24 13.28
C ASN A 42 -8.74 -33.22 13.01
N TRP A 43 -8.35 -33.79 11.87
CA TRP A 43 -6.97 -33.74 11.39
C TRP A 43 -6.53 -32.31 11.06
N GLN A 44 -5.28 -32.01 11.40
CA GLN A 44 -4.61 -30.73 11.16
C GLN A 44 -3.41 -30.99 10.25
N PHE A 45 -3.18 -30.07 9.33
CA PHE A 45 -2.02 -30.03 8.45
C PHE A 45 -1.01 -29.02 9.01
N ARG A 46 0.28 -29.33 8.91
CA ARG A 46 1.39 -28.42 9.18
C ARG A 46 2.52 -28.67 8.19
N MET A 47 3.02 -27.60 7.58
CA MET A 47 4.26 -27.61 6.81
C MET A 47 5.14 -26.42 7.18
N TRP A 48 6.45 -26.57 7.04
CA TRP A 48 7.39 -25.47 7.21
C TRP A 48 7.56 -24.72 5.89
N VAL A 49 7.42 -23.39 5.93
CA VAL A 49 7.70 -22.52 4.79
C VAL A 49 9.02 -21.81 5.07
N ALA A 50 10.07 -22.18 4.33
CA ALA A 50 11.41 -21.68 4.56
C ALA A 50 11.55 -20.17 4.29
N GLU A 51 10.93 -19.67 3.23
CA GLU A 51 10.97 -18.26 2.81
C GLU A 51 10.45 -17.32 3.92
N ASP A 52 9.30 -17.64 4.49
CA ASP A 52 8.66 -16.85 5.55
C ASP A 52 9.07 -17.28 6.98
N LYS A 53 9.96 -18.29 7.09
CA LYS A 53 10.42 -18.91 8.36
C LYS A 53 9.26 -19.22 9.32
N LYS A 54 8.16 -19.75 8.78
CA LYS A 54 6.91 -19.93 9.53
C LYS A 54 6.19 -21.22 9.14
N TYR A 55 5.48 -21.79 10.10
CA TYR A 55 4.64 -22.96 9.85
C TYR A 55 3.29 -22.56 9.25
N PHE A 56 2.97 -23.08 8.06
CA PHE A 56 1.62 -23.01 7.52
C PHE A 56 0.79 -24.13 8.16
N ARG A 57 -0.35 -23.77 8.75
CA ARG A 57 -1.23 -24.69 9.48
C ARG A 57 -2.65 -24.53 9.01
N GLN A 58 -3.32 -25.64 8.71
CA GLN A 58 -4.71 -25.62 8.28
C GLN A 58 -5.45 -26.86 8.79
N ALA A 59 -6.69 -26.68 9.25
CA ALA A 59 -7.54 -27.80 9.60
C ALA A 59 -8.04 -28.50 8.32
N LEU A 60 -7.86 -29.82 8.23
CA LEU A 60 -8.34 -30.63 7.11
C LEU A 60 -9.85 -30.92 7.18
N LYS A 61 -10.48 -30.59 8.33
CA LYS A 61 -11.94 -30.70 8.58
C LYS A 61 -12.49 -32.10 8.28
N THR A 62 -11.73 -33.14 8.60
CA THR A 62 -12.15 -34.53 8.50
C THR A 62 -11.68 -35.32 9.71
N LYS A 63 -12.41 -36.39 10.03
CA LYS A 63 -12.05 -37.36 11.08
C LYS A 63 -11.39 -38.60 10.46
N ASP A 64 -11.75 -38.97 9.24
CA ASP A 64 -11.25 -40.18 8.61
C ASP A 64 -9.78 -40.00 8.18
N ARG A 65 -8.98 -41.04 8.37
CA ARG A 65 -7.53 -40.99 8.11
C ARG A 65 -7.23 -40.87 6.62
N ASP A 66 -7.82 -41.71 5.79
CA ASP A 66 -7.50 -41.77 4.36
C ASP A 66 -7.92 -40.48 3.63
N THR A 67 -9.08 -39.93 3.99
CA THR A 67 -9.53 -38.63 3.46
C THR A 67 -8.64 -37.48 3.94
N ALA A 68 -8.06 -37.57 5.13
CA ALA A 68 -7.09 -36.59 5.61
C ALA A 68 -5.78 -36.63 4.83
N ILE A 69 -5.27 -37.83 4.54
CA ILE A 69 -4.04 -38.01 3.75
C ILE A 69 -4.24 -37.46 2.34
N ALA A 70 -5.34 -37.80 1.67
CA ALA A 70 -5.65 -37.28 0.34
C ALA A 70 -5.74 -35.74 0.32
N ARG A 71 -6.48 -35.13 1.26
CA ARG A 71 -6.58 -33.67 1.38
C ARG A 71 -5.25 -33.01 1.72
N ALA A 72 -4.44 -33.65 2.57
CA ALA A 72 -3.11 -33.15 2.92
C ALA A 72 -2.17 -33.14 1.71
N HIS A 73 -2.22 -34.19 0.89
CA HIS A 73 -1.45 -34.30 -0.34
C HIS A 73 -1.85 -33.21 -1.35
N GLU A 74 -3.15 -33.00 -1.59
CA GLU A 74 -3.62 -31.88 -2.44
C GLU A 74 -3.19 -30.52 -1.90
N LEU A 75 -3.30 -30.32 -0.58
CA LEU A 75 -2.90 -29.06 0.06
C LEU A 75 -1.38 -28.82 -0.06
N TYR A 76 -0.58 -29.88 0.05
CA TYR A 76 0.86 -29.82 -0.18
C TYR A 76 1.17 -29.40 -1.62
N LEU A 77 0.61 -30.09 -2.62
CA LEU A 77 0.84 -29.79 -4.03
C LEU A 77 0.44 -28.35 -4.41
N THR A 78 -0.71 -27.91 -3.91
CA THR A 78 -1.17 -26.52 -4.15
C THR A 78 -0.26 -25.49 -3.48
N THR A 79 0.23 -25.78 -2.28
CA THR A 79 1.15 -24.88 -1.57
C THR A 79 2.53 -24.86 -2.23
N GLN A 80 3.04 -26.00 -2.66
CA GLN A 80 4.29 -26.11 -3.38
C GLN A 80 4.23 -25.42 -4.75
N THR A 81 3.08 -25.51 -5.44
CA THR A 81 2.87 -24.78 -6.68
C THR A 81 2.94 -23.27 -6.45
N LYS A 82 2.33 -22.76 -5.37
CA LYS A 82 2.42 -21.34 -5.01
C LYS A 82 3.86 -20.90 -4.74
N LEU A 83 4.61 -21.68 -3.96
CA LEU A 83 6.02 -21.42 -3.70
C LEU A 83 6.85 -21.39 -4.98
N ARG A 84 6.66 -22.39 -5.85
CA ARG A 84 7.37 -22.46 -7.13
C ARG A 84 7.03 -21.28 -8.06
N THR A 85 5.80 -20.77 -8.00
CA THR A 85 5.39 -19.57 -8.74
C THR A 85 5.85 -18.26 -8.09
N GLY A 86 6.51 -18.31 -6.92
CA GLY A 86 6.90 -17.12 -6.16
C GLY A 86 5.74 -16.41 -5.45
N LEU A 87 4.59 -17.05 -5.33
CA LEU A 87 3.44 -16.48 -4.64
C LEU A 87 3.58 -16.66 -3.13
N LYS A 88 3.44 -15.57 -2.40
CA LYS A 88 3.53 -15.58 -0.94
C LYS A 88 2.39 -16.39 -0.31
N ILE A 89 2.72 -17.28 0.62
CA ILE A 89 1.73 -18.11 1.33
C ILE A 89 1.07 -17.31 2.45
N PHE A 90 1.87 -16.56 3.21
CA PHE A 90 1.36 -15.74 4.29
C PHE A 90 0.98 -14.37 3.79
N ASP A 91 -0.25 -14.01 4.13
CA ASP A 91 -0.82 -12.72 3.78
C ASP A 91 -0.05 -11.59 4.47
N THR A 92 0.39 -10.62 3.68
CA THR A 92 1.05 -9.39 4.14
C THR A 92 0.04 -8.27 4.29
N THR A 93 0.43 -7.26 5.05
CA THR A 93 -0.40 -6.06 5.23
C THR A 93 -0.05 -4.98 4.21
N LEU A 94 -0.98 -4.06 3.98
CA LEU A 94 -0.75 -2.88 3.16
C LEU A 94 0.37 -2.01 3.75
N GLY A 95 0.48 -1.91 5.08
CA GLY A 95 1.56 -1.18 5.74
C GLY A 95 2.93 -1.69 5.34
N GLU A 96 3.16 -3.00 5.42
CA GLU A 96 4.42 -3.62 5.00
C GLU A 96 4.74 -3.37 3.52
N LEU A 97 3.73 -3.42 2.64
CA LEU A 97 3.90 -3.11 1.23
C LEU A 97 4.31 -1.65 1.00
N VAL A 98 3.67 -0.72 1.73
CA VAL A 98 3.99 0.70 1.65
C VAL A 98 5.42 0.95 2.11
N ASP A 99 5.84 0.35 3.22
CA ASP A 99 7.20 0.53 3.75
C ASP A 99 8.26 0.04 2.76
N VAL A 100 8.08 -1.16 2.19
CA VAL A 100 9.01 -1.70 1.18
C VAL A 100 9.03 -0.83 -0.07
N TYR A 101 7.86 -0.46 -0.59
CA TYR A 101 7.76 0.39 -1.79
C TYR A 101 8.42 1.76 -1.57
N MET A 102 8.19 2.40 -0.42
CA MET A 102 8.76 3.71 -0.11
C MET A 102 10.28 3.65 0.07
N ASN A 103 10.82 2.57 0.64
CA ASN A 103 12.25 2.35 0.73
C ASN A 103 12.90 2.21 -0.66
N GLU A 104 12.28 1.48 -1.58
CA GLU A 104 12.77 1.40 -2.96
C GLU A 104 12.70 2.77 -3.66
N GLN A 105 11.57 3.49 -3.53
CA GLN A 105 11.47 4.82 -4.14
C GLN A 105 12.50 5.80 -3.57
N LYS A 106 12.87 5.67 -2.30
CA LYS A 106 13.91 6.49 -1.68
C LYS A 106 15.29 6.21 -2.27
N GLN A 107 15.61 4.96 -2.58
CA GLN A 107 16.88 4.59 -3.24
C GLN A 107 16.97 5.13 -4.67
N ARG A 108 15.84 5.41 -5.32
CA ARG A 108 15.77 5.99 -6.67
C ARG A 108 15.97 7.52 -6.70
N ILE A 109 16.10 8.17 -5.54
CA ILE A 109 16.34 9.61 -5.46
C ILE A 109 17.72 9.91 -6.01
N ARG A 110 17.80 10.81 -6.99
CA ARG A 110 19.07 11.20 -7.62
C ARG A 110 20.02 11.81 -6.56
N VAL A 111 21.23 11.27 -6.46
CA VAL A 111 22.29 11.79 -5.57
C VAL A 111 23.27 12.61 -6.41
N GLY A 112 23.20 13.94 -6.30
CA GLY A 112 24.14 14.88 -6.93
C GLY A 112 23.60 15.65 -8.14
N ALA A 113 24.19 16.83 -8.39
CA ALA A 113 23.91 17.70 -9.54
C ALA A 113 24.89 17.48 -10.71
N VAL A 114 25.60 16.35 -10.72
CA VAL A 114 26.68 16.09 -11.68
C VAL A 114 26.23 14.98 -12.62
N GLY A 115 25.86 15.38 -13.84
CA GLY A 115 25.67 14.48 -14.96
C GLY A 115 24.33 14.68 -15.65
N LYS A 116 24.38 14.80 -16.97
CA LYS A 116 23.24 14.74 -17.89
C LYS A 116 22.64 13.32 -17.93
N GLY A 117 22.31 12.75 -16.78
CA GLY A 117 21.74 11.42 -16.62
C GLY A 117 20.36 11.54 -15.97
N ASP A 118 19.30 11.36 -16.76
CA ASP A 118 17.90 11.44 -16.32
C ASP A 118 17.40 10.22 -15.53
N ILE A 119 18.31 9.45 -14.94
CA ILE A 119 17.99 8.14 -14.37
C ILE A 119 17.70 8.33 -12.87
N GLY A 120 16.41 8.28 -12.50
CA GLY A 120 15.95 8.39 -11.10
C GLY A 120 14.88 9.45 -10.89
N ILE A 121 14.35 9.53 -9.66
CA ILE A 121 13.33 10.51 -9.27
C ILE A 121 13.95 11.72 -8.54
N THR A 122 13.29 12.87 -8.64
CA THR A 122 13.64 14.06 -7.85
C THR A 122 13.09 13.94 -6.43
N GLU A 123 13.68 14.66 -5.47
CA GLU A 123 13.19 14.74 -4.09
C GLU A 123 11.72 15.21 -4.03
N GLY A 124 11.36 16.21 -4.82
CA GLY A 124 9.98 16.70 -4.91
C GLY A 124 9.00 15.62 -5.42
N ARG A 125 9.44 14.77 -6.35
CA ARG A 125 8.64 13.63 -6.81
C ARG A 125 8.47 12.59 -5.71
N PHE A 126 9.52 12.29 -4.94
CA PHE A 126 9.44 11.38 -3.79
C PHE A 126 8.42 11.86 -2.75
N VAL A 127 8.44 13.14 -2.37
CA VAL A 127 7.47 13.73 -1.43
C VAL A 127 6.03 13.63 -1.96
N THR A 128 5.86 13.81 -3.27
CA THR A 128 4.55 13.64 -3.92
C THR A 128 4.07 12.19 -3.82
N ILE A 129 4.92 11.22 -4.16
CA ILE A 129 4.62 9.79 -4.07
C ILE A 129 4.25 9.43 -2.63
N ARG A 130 5.05 9.86 -1.65
CA ARG A 130 4.80 9.66 -0.22
C ARG A 130 3.40 10.11 0.17
N THR A 131 3.01 11.33 -0.24
CA THR A 131 1.68 11.87 0.06
C THR A 131 0.57 11.01 -0.57
N GLN A 132 0.74 10.59 -1.82
CA GLN A 132 -0.25 9.77 -2.52
C GLN A 132 -0.40 8.37 -1.89
N VAL A 133 0.69 7.76 -1.45
CA VAL A 133 0.70 6.43 -0.86
C VAL A 133 0.26 6.46 0.62
N GLU A 134 0.98 7.18 1.47
CA GLU A 134 0.75 7.17 2.92
C GLU A 134 -0.54 7.89 3.32
N ARG A 135 -0.94 8.95 2.62
CA ARG A 135 -2.14 9.73 3.00
C ARG A 135 -3.39 9.29 2.25
N HIS A 136 -3.27 8.99 0.95
CA HIS A 136 -4.45 8.71 0.10
C HIS A 136 -4.74 7.22 -0.01
N LEU A 137 -3.74 6.38 -0.34
CA LEU A 137 -3.95 4.93 -0.41
C LEU A 137 -4.19 4.31 0.96
N VAL A 138 -3.28 4.52 1.92
CA VAL A 138 -3.44 3.99 3.29
C VAL A 138 -4.66 4.62 3.96
N GLY A 139 -4.95 5.90 3.70
CA GLY A 139 -6.15 6.55 4.20
C GLY A 139 -7.46 5.99 3.62
N PHE A 140 -7.42 5.31 2.47
CA PHE A 140 -8.59 4.70 1.83
C PHE A 140 -8.80 3.24 2.29
N LEU A 141 -7.73 2.45 2.33
CA LEU A 141 -7.80 1.02 2.68
C LEU A 141 -7.56 0.74 4.16
N GLY A 142 -6.76 1.55 4.85
CA GLY A 142 -6.26 1.28 6.19
C GLY A 142 -4.94 0.50 6.20
N ILE A 143 -4.08 0.78 7.18
CA ILE A 143 -2.72 0.24 7.25
C ILE A 143 -2.67 -1.28 7.52
N GLY A 144 -3.60 -1.78 8.34
CA GLY A 144 -3.70 -3.20 8.71
C GLY A 144 -4.46 -4.05 7.69
N THR A 145 -4.85 -3.49 6.56
CA THR A 145 -5.60 -4.22 5.54
C THR A 145 -4.71 -5.25 4.88
N LYS A 146 -5.17 -6.49 4.89
CA LYS A 146 -4.47 -7.62 4.29
C LYS A 146 -4.59 -7.59 2.77
N LEU A 147 -3.48 -7.84 2.06
CA LEU A 147 -3.45 -7.77 0.61
C LEU A 147 -4.38 -8.80 -0.04
N SER A 148 -4.53 -10.01 0.52
CA SER A 148 -5.44 -11.02 -0.01
C SER A 148 -6.92 -10.60 -0.02
N THR A 149 -7.30 -9.67 0.86
CA THR A 149 -8.69 -9.17 0.95
C THR A 149 -9.01 -8.18 -0.17
N ILE A 150 -7.99 -7.60 -0.80
CA ILE A 150 -8.16 -6.57 -1.81
C ILE A 150 -8.54 -7.23 -3.14
N ARG A 151 -9.74 -6.91 -3.63
CA ARG A 151 -10.27 -7.32 -4.93
C ARG A 151 -10.01 -6.23 -5.97
N LYS A 152 -9.94 -6.62 -7.26
CA LYS A 152 -9.79 -5.67 -8.39
C LYS A 152 -10.82 -4.54 -8.38
N ASP A 153 -12.07 -4.85 -8.02
CA ASP A 153 -13.21 -3.92 -8.03
C ASP A 153 -13.26 -3.01 -6.80
N THR A 154 -12.36 -3.19 -5.82
CA THR A 154 -12.31 -2.36 -4.62
C THR A 154 -12.04 -0.88 -4.95
N PHE A 155 -11.33 -0.61 -6.05
CA PHE A 155 -10.93 0.74 -6.42
C PHE A 155 -11.93 1.44 -7.34
N ARG A 156 -12.56 0.69 -8.25
CA ARG A 156 -13.45 1.20 -9.28
C ARG A 156 -14.55 2.08 -8.67
N HIS A 157 -14.54 3.37 -9.03
CA HIS A 157 -15.38 4.46 -8.51
C HIS A 157 -15.19 4.79 -7.02
N LYS A 158 -14.93 3.82 -6.15
CA LYS A 158 -14.84 4.00 -4.68
C LYS A 158 -13.69 4.90 -4.27
N TYR A 159 -12.52 4.76 -4.90
CA TYR A 159 -11.37 5.61 -4.59
C TYR A 159 -11.65 7.08 -4.92
N THR A 160 -12.22 7.33 -6.10
CA THR A 160 -12.59 8.68 -6.54
C THR A 160 -13.65 9.31 -5.64
N GLN A 161 -14.68 8.55 -5.28
CA GLN A 161 -15.71 9.00 -4.34
C GLN A 161 -15.11 9.34 -2.97
N TYR A 162 -14.21 8.49 -2.46
CA TYR A 162 -13.46 8.78 -1.23
C TYR A 162 -12.67 10.09 -1.32
N ARG A 163 -11.95 10.29 -2.44
CA ARG A 163 -11.11 11.49 -2.63
C ARG A 163 -11.95 12.76 -2.72
N ARG A 164 -13.04 12.74 -3.50
CA ARG A 164 -13.95 13.88 -3.65
C ARG A 164 -14.74 14.17 -2.37
N LYS A 165 -15.09 13.15 -1.58
CA LYS A 165 -15.71 13.34 -0.25
C LYS A 165 -14.76 14.06 0.71
N LYS A 166 -13.46 13.76 0.65
CA LYS A 166 -12.44 14.38 1.52
C LYS A 166 -12.00 15.77 1.03
N ASN A 167 -11.93 15.96 -0.28
CA ASN A 167 -11.64 17.25 -0.90
C ASN A 167 -12.51 17.41 -2.15
N PRO A 168 -13.63 18.16 -2.07
CA PRO A 168 -14.52 18.38 -3.20
C PRO A 168 -13.86 19.09 -4.39
N LEU A 169 -12.80 19.86 -4.16
CA LEU A 169 -12.07 20.62 -5.18
C LEU A 169 -10.96 19.82 -5.87
N VAL A 170 -10.84 18.52 -5.59
CA VAL A 170 -9.82 17.68 -6.23
C VAL A 170 -10.09 17.57 -7.73
N ARG A 171 -9.10 17.94 -8.54
CA ARG A 171 -9.18 17.86 -10.00
C ARG A 171 -8.95 16.44 -10.50
N ASP A 172 -9.52 16.13 -11.66
CA ASP A 172 -9.41 14.81 -12.28
C ASP A 172 -7.97 14.48 -12.67
N VAL A 173 -7.18 15.45 -13.13
CA VAL A 173 -5.74 15.25 -13.38
C VAL A 173 -4.97 14.79 -12.15
N THR A 174 -5.33 15.30 -10.98
CA THR A 174 -4.72 14.91 -9.71
C THR A 174 -5.10 13.46 -9.39
N LEU A 175 -6.37 13.10 -9.57
CA LEU A 175 -6.84 11.72 -9.37
C LEU A 175 -6.17 10.75 -10.33
N VAL A 176 -6.04 11.08 -11.63
CA VAL A 176 -5.34 10.25 -12.61
C VAL A 176 -3.88 10.01 -12.20
N ASN A 177 -3.18 11.06 -11.74
CA ASN A 177 -1.80 10.93 -11.26
C ASN A 177 -1.71 10.09 -9.97
N GLU A 178 -2.66 10.25 -9.04
CA GLU A 178 -2.75 9.42 -7.83
C GLU A 178 -2.97 7.95 -8.20
N ARG A 179 -3.93 7.64 -9.10
CA ARG A 179 -4.22 6.28 -9.57
C ARG A 179 -3.02 5.63 -10.23
N ALA A 180 -2.25 6.37 -11.02
CA ALA A 180 -1.03 5.88 -11.63
C ALA A 180 0.00 5.46 -10.57
N THR A 181 0.22 6.30 -9.56
CA THR A 181 1.12 5.98 -8.45
C THR A 181 0.62 4.78 -7.64
N ILE A 182 -0.68 4.70 -7.33
CA ILE A 182 -1.26 3.55 -6.64
C ILE A 182 -1.11 2.28 -7.50
N GLY A 183 -1.36 2.38 -8.80
CA GLY A 183 -1.13 1.27 -9.73
C GLY A 183 0.32 0.78 -9.70
N ASN A 184 1.31 1.68 -9.59
CA ASN A 184 2.71 1.31 -9.43
C ASN A 184 2.96 0.55 -8.11
N VAL A 185 2.33 0.93 -7.00
CA VAL A 185 2.45 0.20 -5.72
C VAL A 185 1.98 -1.25 -5.87
N PHE A 186 0.83 -1.47 -6.51
CA PHE A 186 0.31 -2.83 -6.73
C PHE A 186 1.11 -3.60 -7.77
N ARG A 187 1.68 -2.95 -8.80
CA ARG A 187 2.61 -3.62 -9.72
C ARG A 187 3.89 -4.06 -9.01
N HIS A 188 4.43 -3.22 -8.12
CA HIS A 188 5.56 -3.60 -7.29
C HIS A 188 5.23 -4.80 -6.38
N ALA A 189 4.04 -4.83 -5.78
CA ALA A 189 3.58 -6.00 -5.01
C ALA A 189 3.47 -7.28 -5.86
N LEU A 190 3.09 -7.15 -7.14
CA LEU A 190 3.03 -8.26 -8.07
C LEU A 190 4.43 -8.77 -8.43
N GLU A 191 5.38 -7.88 -8.66
CA GLU A 191 6.80 -8.21 -8.93
C GLU A 191 7.44 -8.96 -7.75
N LEU A 192 7.08 -8.58 -6.52
CA LEU A 192 7.48 -9.29 -5.32
C LEU A 192 6.73 -10.62 -5.09
N GLY A 193 5.71 -10.93 -5.89
CA GLY A 193 4.89 -12.13 -5.73
C GLY A 193 3.93 -12.10 -4.53
N TRP A 194 3.65 -10.92 -3.97
CA TRP A 194 2.77 -10.77 -2.79
C TRP A 194 1.29 -10.76 -3.15
N ILE A 195 0.97 -10.44 -4.40
CA ILE A 195 -0.39 -10.45 -4.93
C ILE A 195 -0.44 -11.19 -6.27
N GLN A 196 -1.64 -11.56 -6.68
CA GLN A 196 -1.90 -12.08 -8.02
C GLN A 196 -2.26 -10.96 -9.00
N ALA A 197 -2.08 -11.20 -10.29
CA ALA A 197 -2.46 -10.23 -11.34
C ALA A 197 -3.95 -9.86 -11.30
N THR A 198 -4.81 -10.77 -10.81
CA THR A 198 -6.25 -10.55 -10.62
C THR A 198 -6.59 -9.53 -9.53
N GLN A 199 -5.60 -9.11 -8.73
CA GLN A 199 -5.75 -8.15 -7.65
C GLN A 199 -5.26 -6.74 -8.01
N ILE A 200 -4.73 -6.55 -9.23
CA ILE A 200 -4.35 -5.22 -9.72
C ILE A 200 -5.60 -4.32 -9.72
N PRO A 201 -5.51 -3.08 -9.19
CA PRO A 201 -6.62 -2.14 -9.17
C PRO A 201 -7.23 -1.91 -10.55
N LEU A 202 -8.54 -2.12 -10.66
CA LEU A 202 -9.32 -1.70 -11.82
C LEU A 202 -9.87 -0.29 -11.58
N TRP A 203 -9.56 0.63 -12.49
CA TRP A 203 -10.02 2.01 -12.42
C TRP A 203 -11.19 2.25 -13.37
N GLU A 204 -12.05 3.19 -13.03
CA GLU A 204 -13.01 3.75 -13.95
C GLU A 204 -12.33 4.67 -14.98
N GLU A 205 -12.95 4.80 -16.15
CA GLU A 205 -12.53 5.77 -17.16
C GLU A 205 -12.60 7.19 -16.61
N MET A 206 -11.56 7.98 -16.88
CA MET A 206 -11.46 9.37 -16.46
C MET A 206 -10.58 10.12 -17.45
N ALA A 207 -11.09 11.24 -17.97
CA ALA A 207 -10.33 12.10 -18.85
C ALA A 207 -9.26 12.87 -18.06
N LYS A 208 -8.06 12.99 -18.62
CA LYS A 208 -6.98 13.81 -18.04
C LYS A 208 -7.10 15.25 -18.56
N ASN A 209 -8.16 15.93 -18.16
CA ASN A 209 -8.41 17.32 -18.54
C ASN A 209 -7.60 18.25 -17.65
N ALA A 210 -6.41 18.62 -18.10
CA ALA A 210 -5.63 19.68 -17.46
C ALA A 210 -6.13 21.03 -17.97
N ASP A 211 -6.70 21.84 -17.08
CA ASP A 211 -6.92 23.24 -17.39
C ASP A 211 -5.56 23.85 -17.75
N LYS A 212 -5.48 24.42 -18.95
CA LYS A 212 -4.33 25.24 -19.31
C LYS A 212 -4.43 26.51 -18.47
N ARG A 213 -3.31 26.98 -17.94
CA ARG A 213 -3.28 28.32 -17.34
C ARG A 213 -3.47 29.31 -18.49
N ASP A 214 -4.41 30.22 -18.34
CA ASP A 214 -4.61 31.28 -19.30
C ASP A 214 -3.33 32.12 -19.39
N ALA A 215 -3.00 32.55 -20.62
CA ALA A 215 -1.97 33.55 -20.82
C ALA A 215 -2.51 34.91 -20.39
N PHE A 216 -1.64 35.77 -19.86
CA PHE A 216 -2.03 37.14 -19.55
C PHE A 216 -2.46 37.87 -20.82
N ASP A 217 -3.56 38.62 -20.76
CA ASP A 217 -3.90 39.57 -21.81
C ASP A 217 -2.90 40.74 -21.83
N ILE A 218 -2.82 41.45 -22.96
CA ILE A 218 -1.99 42.64 -23.12
C ILE A 218 -2.31 43.69 -22.04
N ASN A 219 -3.57 43.82 -21.63
CA ASN A 219 -3.96 44.76 -20.59
C ASN A 219 -3.51 44.32 -19.20
N GLU A 220 -3.69 43.05 -18.86
CA GLU A 220 -3.19 42.47 -17.60
C GLU A 220 -1.67 42.56 -17.52
N TRP A 221 -0.98 42.29 -18.63
CA TRP A 221 0.46 42.46 -18.73
C TRP A 221 0.90 43.91 -18.54
N LYS A 222 0.17 44.88 -19.11
CA LYS A 222 0.46 46.31 -18.89
C LYS A 222 0.31 46.71 -17.42
N GLU A 223 -0.66 46.16 -16.70
CA GLU A 223 -0.82 46.40 -15.27
C GLU A 223 0.37 45.83 -14.48
N ILE A 224 0.78 44.60 -14.78
CA ILE A 224 1.96 43.96 -14.18
C ILE A 224 3.21 44.80 -14.46
N TYR A 225 3.45 45.16 -15.72
CA TYR A 225 4.59 45.98 -16.14
C TYR A 225 4.64 47.33 -15.41
N LYS A 226 3.51 48.05 -15.33
CA LYS A 226 3.42 49.34 -14.62
C LYS A 226 3.70 49.18 -13.14
N TYR A 227 3.11 48.16 -12.51
CA TYR A 227 3.36 47.86 -11.11
C TYR A 227 4.84 47.60 -10.85
N LEU A 228 5.46 46.71 -11.64
CA LEU A 228 6.88 46.38 -11.56
C LEU A 228 7.78 47.62 -11.70
N HIS A 229 7.37 48.63 -12.47
CA HIS A 229 8.13 49.87 -12.60
C HIS A 229 8.10 50.74 -11.33
N SER A 230 6.98 50.72 -10.61
CA SER A 230 6.79 51.42 -9.32
C SER A 230 7.17 50.58 -8.09
N TRP A 231 7.53 49.31 -8.29
CA TRP A 231 7.73 48.32 -7.22
C TRP A 231 9.03 48.52 -6.44
N SER A 232 10.06 49.08 -7.07
CA SER A 232 11.29 49.55 -6.44
C SER A 232 11.24 51.07 -6.22
N ASN A 233 11.53 51.51 -4.99
CA ASN A 233 11.54 52.93 -4.63
C ASN A 233 12.78 53.25 -3.78
N LYS A 234 13.35 54.45 -3.97
CA LYS A 234 14.54 54.98 -3.27
C LYS A 234 14.41 55.05 -1.75
N LYS A 235 13.21 54.85 -1.19
CA LYS A 235 12.96 54.76 0.26
C LYS A 235 13.32 53.38 0.86
N MET A 236 13.59 52.38 0.02
CA MET A 236 13.92 51.01 0.45
C MET A 236 15.43 50.85 0.69
N SER A 237 15.81 49.82 1.44
CA SER A 237 17.22 49.52 1.65
C SER A 237 17.90 49.08 0.34
N GLU A 238 19.22 49.30 0.24
CA GLU A 238 19.99 48.96 -0.97
C GLU A 238 19.92 47.46 -1.33
N LYS A 239 19.86 46.59 -0.32
CA LYS A 239 19.68 45.14 -0.50
C LYS A 239 18.31 44.81 -1.09
N GLU A 240 17.23 45.37 -0.53
CA GLU A 240 15.88 45.15 -1.02
C GLU A 240 15.68 45.69 -2.43
N LEU A 241 16.28 46.84 -2.75
CA LEU A 241 16.27 47.40 -4.10
C LEU A 241 16.91 46.42 -5.10
N ARG A 242 18.09 45.89 -4.77
CA ARG A 242 18.81 44.94 -5.63
C ARG A 242 18.01 43.66 -5.87
N GLU A 243 17.42 43.08 -4.83
CA GLU A 243 16.60 41.85 -4.94
C GLU A 243 15.34 42.07 -5.79
N ARG A 244 14.65 43.21 -5.59
CA ARG A 244 13.44 43.54 -6.36
C ARG A 244 13.75 43.88 -7.81
N ASP A 245 14.80 44.64 -8.07
CA ASP A 245 15.21 44.95 -9.44
C ASP A 245 15.64 43.68 -10.18
N PHE A 246 16.32 42.74 -9.52
CA PHE A 246 16.61 41.43 -10.10
C PHE A 246 15.34 40.68 -10.52
N VAL A 247 14.35 40.57 -9.63
CA VAL A 247 13.07 39.90 -9.95
C VAL A 247 12.31 40.65 -11.05
N LYS A 248 12.29 41.98 -11.02
CA LYS A 248 11.69 42.82 -12.06
C LYS A 248 12.30 42.52 -13.43
N TYR A 249 13.63 42.59 -13.56
CA TYR A 249 14.28 42.32 -14.84
C TYR A 249 14.13 40.87 -15.27
N PHE A 250 14.16 39.92 -14.33
CA PHE A 250 13.89 38.51 -14.62
C PHE A 250 12.51 38.29 -15.23
N ILE A 251 11.47 38.91 -14.66
CA ILE A 251 10.10 38.83 -15.19
C ILE A 251 10.00 39.51 -16.56
N LEU A 252 10.62 40.69 -16.74
CA LEU A 252 10.57 41.43 -18.00
C LEU A 252 11.33 40.78 -19.16
N LEU A 253 12.38 39.99 -18.86
CA LEU A 253 13.19 39.30 -19.88
C LEU A 253 12.60 37.94 -20.30
N LEU A 254 11.83 37.28 -19.43
CA LEU A 254 11.26 35.96 -19.70
C LEU A 254 9.82 35.99 -20.22
N ALA A 255 9.12 37.12 -20.08
CA ALA A 255 7.77 37.34 -20.57
C ALA A 255 7.77 37.63 -22.08
#